data_AF-A0A933JIZ1-F1
#
_entry.id   AF-A0A933JIZ1-F1
#
_cell.length_a   1.000
_cell.length_b   1.000
_cell.length_c   1.000
_cell.angle_alpha   90.00
_cell.angle_beta   90.00
_cell.angle_gamma   90.00
#
_symmetry.space_group_name_H-M   'P 1'
#
loop_
_entity.id
_entity.type
_entity.pdbx_description
1 polymer ?
#
loop_
_entity_poly.entity_id
_entity_poly.type
_entity_poly.pdbx_seq_one_letter_code
_entity_poly.pdbx_strand_id
1 'polypeptide(L)'
;MRISPKSYVSRLLLVAGLGCGAEASLPEGQAPDPSQVAKTQRELSAQCFWGKTAGGQTVPLSRIVREIVATDLGTVVRVSVVFNREFVDNTYGANAIGWTNRRHAFKDLVGSDHVELSLSDARGDEKFRSKLDYISTSRDWNSGYGNLGVTGGDGKLLLGDAGDVVSTGSSLADNINVHGYALTTDSPATDAQYTPNPEYPEWNFWVEYRVSVKTSAFGSAGFGRASMQFVHASPSKFEKANTVEVFPGDCPTPTSGSGPTPFPACVRADLDTECGECDADGCSREEGEPDPGADSPNPLDDPDPSGSEECTRSGDCGPSAFCDEGGRCAEF
;
A
#
# COMPACT_ATOMS: atom_id res chain seq x y z
N MET A 1 -27.73 11.61 0.93
CA MET A 1 -27.07 11.89 2.23
C MET A 1 -25.61 12.13 1.91
N ARG A 2 -25.01 13.28 2.23
CA ARG A 2 -23.61 13.58 1.84
C ARG A 2 -22.65 12.96 2.85
N ILE A 3 -21.74 12.12 2.38
CA ILE A 3 -20.57 11.67 3.15
C ILE A 3 -19.41 12.58 2.73
N SER A 4 -18.77 13.22 3.71
CA SER A 4 -17.50 13.93 3.49
C SER A 4 -16.36 12.94 3.60
N PRO A 5 -15.28 13.05 2.80
CA PRO A 5 -14.02 12.46 3.21
C PRO A 5 -13.63 13.01 4.58
N LYS A 6 -13.11 12.14 5.42
CA LYS A 6 -12.40 12.46 6.66
C LYS A 6 -11.04 11.80 6.54
N SER A 7 -9.97 12.54 6.80
CA SER A 7 -8.64 11.94 6.97
C SER A 7 -8.65 11.05 8.21
N TYR A 8 -8.20 9.80 8.08
CA TYR A 8 -8.11 8.87 9.20
C TYR A 8 -6.70 8.86 9.78
N VAL A 9 -6.57 9.06 11.09
CA VAL A 9 -5.30 8.91 11.80
C VAL A 9 -5.24 7.51 12.38
N SER A 10 -4.63 6.58 11.64
CA SER A 10 -4.53 5.17 12.04
C SER A 10 -3.78 5.01 13.36
N ARG A 11 -4.39 4.29 14.32
CA ARG A 11 -3.75 3.92 15.59
C ARG A 11 -3.49 2.42 15.61
N LEU A 12 -2.24 2.05 15.36
CA LEU A 12 -1.79 0.66 15.41
C LEU A 12 -2.02 0.07 16.81
N LEU A 13 -2.76 -1.05 16.88
CA LEU A 13 -3.03 -1.78 18.12
C LEU A 13 -2.39 -3.17 18.03
N LEU A 14 -1.49 -3.48 18.96
CA LEU A 14 -0.76 -4.75 18.98
C LEU A 14 -1.68 -5.90 19.43
N VAL A 15 -1.69 -7.01 18.70
CA VAL A 15 -2.45 -8.23 19.04
C VAL A 15 -1.52 -9.43 19.10
N ALA A 16 -1.36 -10.01 20.28
CA ALA A 16 -0.44 -11.12 20.53
C ALA A 16 -1.15 -12.49 20.50
N GLY A 17 -0.57 -13.45 19.78
CA GLY A 17 -1.05 -14.82 19.59
C GLY A 17 -1.37 -15.11 18.11
N LEU A 18 -1.00 -16.26 17.53
CA LEU A 18 -0.40 -17.49 18.06
C LEU A 18 0.74 -17.98 17.13
N GLY A 19 1.55 -18.94 17.59
CA GLY A 19 2.67 -19.53 16.83
C GLY A 19 2.25 -20.35 15.59
N CYS A 20 3.17 -20.91 14.80
CA CYS A 20 4.49 -21.43 15.21
C CYS A 20 5.50 -21.46 14.04
N GLY A 21 6.78 -21.17 14.33
CA GLY A 21 7.89 -21.39 13.39
C GLY A 21 9.15 -20.57 13.75
N ALA A 22 10.29 -21.26 13.90
CA ALA A 22 11.65 -20.70 14.08
C ALA A 22 11.84 -19.67 15.23
N GLU A 23 12.16 -20.15 16.43
CA GLU A 23 12.72 -19.30 17.50
C GLU A 23 14.18 -18.90 17.18
N ALA A 24 14.40 -17.63 16.83
CA ALA A 24 15.73 -17.03 16.89
C ALA A 24 16.03 -16.62 18.34
N SER A 25 17.04 -17.23 18.97
CA SER A 25 17.41 -16.94 20.35
C SER A 25 18.07 -15.57 20.50
N LEU A 26 17.29 -14.56 20.88
CA LEU A 26 17.77 -13.24 21.27
C LEU A 26 18.41 -13.29 22.68
N PRO A 27 19.38 -12.39 22.98
CA PRO A 27 20.02 -12.33 24.30
C PRO A 27 19.04 -11.91 25.40
N GLU A 28 19.17 -12.56 26.56
CA GLU A 28 18.27 -12.40 27.69
C GLU A 28 18.38 -11.01 28.35
N GLY A 29 17.25 -10.33 28.55
CA GLY A 29 17.16 -9.10 29.33
C GLY A 29 16.82 -7.81 28.57
N GLN A 30 16.77 -7.82 27.23
CA GLN A 30 16.38 -6.65 26.43
C GLN A 30 15.02 -6.86 25.77
N ALA A 31 14.03 -6.04 26.13
CA ALA A 31 12.74 -6.04 25.45
C ALA A 31 12.93 -5.62 23.98
N PRO A 32 12.29 -6.29 23.01
CA PRO A 32 12.41 -5.91 21.61
C PRO A 32 11.82 -4.51 21.43
N ASP A 33 12.58 -3.64 20.74
CA ASP A 33 12.16 -2.29 20.39
C ASP A 33 10.77 -2.33 19.70
N PRO A 34 9.77 -1.54 20.15
CA PRO A 34 8.47 -1.44 19.49
C PRO A 34 8.55 -1.16 17.98
N SER A 35 9.58 -0.44 17.49
CA SER A 35 9.80 -0.24 16.05
C SER A 35 10.19 -1.53 15.33
N GLN A 36 10.95 -2.40 15.98
CA GLN A 36 11.32 -3.72 15.47
C GLN A 36 10.14 -4.69 15.55
N VAL A 37 9.38 -4.70 16.65
CA VAL A 37 8.15 -5.53 16.75
C VAL A 37 7.14 -5.16 15.67
N ALA A 38 6.99 -3.86 15.37
CA ALA A 38 6.17 -3.38 14.27
C ALA A 38 6.71 -3.80 12.88
N LYS A 39 8.03 -3.94 12.71
CA LYS A 39 8.62 -4.55 11.50
C LYS A 39 8.36 -6.06 11.42
N THR A 40 8.52 -6.82 12.52
CA THR A 40 8.45 -8.30 12.49
C THR A 40 7.04 -8.86 12.27
N GLN A 41 5.97 -8.18 12.69
CA GLN A 41 4.59 -8.60 12.35
C GLN A 41 4.06 -7.97 11.05
N ARG A 42 4.79 -7.05 10.43
CA ARG A 42 4.45 -6.48 9.11
C ARG A 42 5.17 -7.18 7.96
N GLU A 43 5.56 -8.45 8.14
CA GLU A 43 5.73 -9.36 7.00
C GLU A 43 4.37 -9.53 6.32
N LEU A 44 4.15 -8.70 5.29
CA LEU A 44 3.04 -8.79 4.37
C LEU A 44 2.99 -10.22 3.81
N SER A 45 2.07 -11.03 4.33
CA SER A 45 2.03 -12.46 4.05
C SER A 45 1.52 -12.72 2.63
N ALA A 46 2.43 -12.53 1.68
CA ALA A 46 2.18 -12.59 0.26
C ALA A 46 1.86 -14.02 -0.18
N GLN A 47 0.87 -14.15 -1.05
CA GLN A 47 0.57 -15.39 -1.76
C GLN A 47 0.55 -15.06 -3.25
N CYS A 48 1.41 -15.72 -4.02
CA CYS A 48 1.47 -15.53 -5.46
C CYS A 48 0.68 -16.63 -6.18
N PHE A 49 -0.01 -16.22 -7.22
CA PHE A 49 -0.89 -17.06 -8.02
C PHE A 49 -0.37 -17.07 -9.45
N TRP A 50 -0.12 -18.27 -9.92
CA TRP A 50 0.46 -18.56 -11.23
C TRP A 50 -0.64 -19.09 -12.15
N GLY A 51 -0.51 -18.85 -13.44
CA GLY A 51 -1.38 -19.43 -14.45
C GLY A 51 -0.63 -19.69 -15.74
N LYS A 52 -1.37 -20.03 -16.81
CA LYS A 52 -0.77 -20.38 -18.10
C LYS A 52 -1.17 -19.38 -19.18
N THR A 53 -0.21 -18.93 -19.96
CA THR A 53 -0.48 -18.22 -21.23
C THR A 53 -1.13 -19.18 -22.23
N ALA A 54 -1.72 -18.66 -23.32
CA ALA A 54 -2.22 -19.51 -24.40
C ALA A 54 -1.11 -20.29 -25.14
N GLY A 55 0.17 -19.95 -24.95
CA GLY A 55 1.33 -20.75 -25.36
C GLY A 55 1.69 -21.88 -24.38
N GLY A 56 0.95 -22.03 -23.27
CA GLY A 56 1.20 -23.03 -22.23
C GLY A 56 2.27 -22.66 -21.21
N GLN A 57 2.96 -21.53 -21.38
CA GLN A 57 3.99 -21.05 -20.45
C GLN A 57 3.36 -20.69 -19.11
N THR A 58 3.94 -21.19 -18.02
CA THR A 58 3.56 -20.85 -16.65
C THR A 58 4.21 -19.53 -16.24
N VAL A 59 3.40 -18.59 -15.74
CA VAL A 59 3.80 -17.21 -15.42
C VAL A 59 3.09 -16.71 -14.14
N PRO A 60 3.71 -15.80 -13.36
CA PRO A 60 3.06 -15.18 -12.21
C PRO A 60 1.99 -14.20 -12.70
N LEU A 61 0.77 -14.33 -12.20
CA LEU A 61 -0.38 -13.55 -12.66
C LEU A 61 -0.86 -12.53 -11.63
N SER A 62 -0.91 -12.90 -10.36
CA SER A 62 -1.31 -11.99 -9.28
C SER A 62 -0.61 -12.31 -7.96
N ARG A 63 -0.45 -11.29 -7.13
CA ARG A 63 0.03 -11.39 -5.74
C ARG A 63 -1.05 -10.85 -4.83
N ILE A 64 -1.53 -11.69 -3.92
CA ILE A 64 -2.38 -11.27 -2.82
C ILE A 64 -1.48 -10.88 -1.65
N VAL A 65 -1.61 -9.64 -1.18
CA VAL A 65 -1.03 -9.14 0.07
C VAL A 65 -2.16 -9.00 1.10
N ARG A 66 -1.87 -9.32 2.36
CA ARG A 66 -2.85 -9.25 3.45
C ARG A 66 -2.23 -8.76 4.76
N GLU A 67 -3.00 -7.97 5.50
CA GLU A 67 -2.62 -7.33 6.77
C GLU A 67 -3.85 -7.39 7.71
N ILE A 68 -3.65 -7.54 9.03
CA ILE A 68 -4.74 -7.43 10.02
C ILE A 68 -4.52 -6.15 10.82
N VAL A 69 -5.48 -5.23 10.75
CA VAL A 69 -5.30 -3.84 11.21
C VAL A 69 -6.47 -3.42 12.10
N ALA A 70 -6.17 -2.72 13.20
CA ALA A 70 -7.18 -2.08 14.04
C ALA A 70 -7.62 -0.74 13.43
N THR A 71 -8.93 -0.49 13.39
CA THR A 71 -9.51 0.77 12.89
C THR A 71 -10.59 1.27 13.86
N ASP A 72 -11.04 2.52 13.69
CA ASP A 72 -12.19 3.09 14.42
C ASP A 72 -13.50 2.28 14.21
N LEU A 73 -13.55 1.44 13.17
CA LEU A 73 -14.69 0.55 12.85
C LEU A 73 -14.46 -0.90 13.33
N GLY A 74 -13.43 -1.13 14.14
CA GLY A 74 -12.99 -2.44 14.63
C GLY A 74 -11.80 -3.00 13.85
N THR A 75 -11.38 -4.22 14.19
CA THR A 75 -10.28 -4.90 13.50
C THR A 75 -10.74 -5.46 12.16
N VAL A 76 -9.97 -5.24 11.11
CA VAL A 76 -10.22 -5.71 9.75
C VAL A 76 -9.06 -6.56 9.23
N VAL A 77 -9.37 -7.50 8.34
CA VAL A 77 -8.41 -8.07 7.39
C VAL A 77 -8.45 -7.17 6.15
N ARG A 78 -7.32 -6.52 5.85
CA ARG A 78 -7.11 -5.86 4.56
C ARG A 78 -6.54 -6.88 3.58
N VAL A 79 -7.04 -6.86 2.34
CA VAL A 79 -6.57 -7.72 1.26
C VAL A 79 -6.41 -6.88 -0.01
N SER A 80 -5.17 -6.75 -0.47
CA SER A 80 -4.81 -6.19 -1.77
C SER A 80 -4.52 -7.32 -2.75
N VAL A 81 -5.03 -7.22 -3.98
CA VAL A 81 -4.70 -8.10 -5.10
C VAL A 81 -4.06 -7.27 -6.19
N VAL A 82 -2.76 -7.47 -6.42
CA VAL A 82 -2.01 -6.80 -7.50
C VAL A 82 -1.75 -7.79 -8.62
N PHE A 83 -2.02 -7.38 -9.86
CA PHE A 83 -1.84 -8.20 -11.07
C PHE A 83 -0.49 -7.89 -11.74
N ASN A 84 0.08 -8.87 -12.45
CA ASN A 84 1.28 -8.68 -13.28
C ASN A 84 0.94 -7.81 -14.51
N ARG A 85 1.72 -6.75 -14.75
CA ARG A 85 1.56 -5.83 -15.90
C ARG A 85 1.82 -6.49 -17.25
N GLU A 86 2.45 -7.67 -17.29
CA GLU A 86 2.50 -8.52 -18.50
C GLU A 86 1.14 -9.12 -18.87
N PHE A 87 0.19 -9.20 -17.94
CA PHE A 87 -1.16 -9.74 -18.16
C PHE A 87 -2.22 -8.64 -18.31
N VAL A 88 -2.21 -7.62 -17.43
CA VAL A 88 -3.17 -6.48 -17.45
C VAL A 88 -2.56 -5.28 -16.71
N ASP A 89 -2.81 -4.05 -17.19
CA ASP A 89 -2.31 -2.81 -16.60
C ASP A 89 -3.28 -1.63 -16.80
N ASN A 90 -2.96 -0.47 -16.22
CA ASN A 90 -3.67 0.79 -16.44
C ASN A 90 -3.05 1.64 -17.57
N THR A 91 -2.62 1.04 -18.69
CA THR A 91 -2.14 1.76 -19.89
C THR A 91 -3.09 1.58 -21.08
N TYR A 92 -3.74 2.65 -21.51
CA TYR A 92 -4.79 2.59 -22.54
C TYR A 92 -4.76 3.78 -23.51
N GLY A 93 -5.49 3.63 -24.60
CA GLY A 93 -5.63 4.64 -25.64
C GLY A 93 -4.43 4.63 -26.58
N ALA A 94 -3.76 5.78 -26.73
CA ALA A 94 -2.53 5.96 -27.50
C ALA A 94 -1.29 5.49 -26.72
N ASN A 95 -1.33 5.54 -25.39
CA ASN A 95 -0.21 5.24 -24.49
C ASN A 95 -0.23 3.78 -23.98
N ALA A 96 -0.94 2.88 -24.67
CA ALA A 96 -1.17 1.50 -24.26
C ALA A 96 0.07 0.60 -24.53
N ILE A 97 0.63 -0.03 -23.50
CA ILE A 97 1.88 -0.80 -23.57
C ILE A 97 1.64 -2.31 -23.72
N GLY A 98 2.26 -2.93 -24.72
CA GLY A 98 2.24 -4.39 -24.90
C GLY A 98 0.92 -4.98 -25.42
N TRP A 99 -0.12 -4.16 -25.62
CA TRP A 99 -1.43 -4.55 -26.14
C TRP A 99 -1.44 -4.78 -27.67
N THR A 100 -0.53 -5.63 -28.17
CA THR A 100 -0.24 -5.84 -29.60
C THR A 100 -1.43 -6.33 -30.43
N ASN A 101 -2.34 -7.09 -29.83
CA ASN A 101 -3.39 -7.83 -30.53
C ASN A 101 -4.76 -7.12 -30.60
N ARG A 102 -5.00 -6.07 -29.79
CA ARG A 102 -6.13 -5.12 -29.92
C ARG A 102 -5.83 -3.87 -29.08
N ARG A 103 -6.08 -2.66 -29.64
CA ARG A 103 -5.94 -1.40 -28.89
C ARG A 103 -6.77 -1.47 -27.62
N HIS A 104 -6.11 -1.41 -26.47
CA HIS A 104 -6.78 -1.33 -25.17
C HIS A 104 -7.28 0.09 -24.95
N ALA A 105 -8.55 0.25 -24.55
CA ALA A 105 -9.18 1.53 -24.31
C ALA A 105 -9.81 1.56 -22.91
N PHE A 106 -9.93 2.75 -22.32
CA PHE A 106 -10.53 2.93 -20.98
C PHE A 106 -11.87 2.20 -20.80
N LYS A 107 -12.74 2.22 -21.82
CA LYS A 107 -14.03 1.52 -21.86
C LYS A 107 -13.97 -0.01 -21.74
N ASP A 108 -12.77 -0.60 -21.81
CA ASP A 108 -12.56 -2.04 -21.66
C ASP A 108 -12.22 -2.43 -20.22
N LEU A 109 -11.74 -1.48 -19.41
CA LEU A 109 -11.54 -1.65 -17.97
C LEU A 109 -12.83 -1.34 -17.18
N VAL A 110 -13.73 -0.54 -17.76
CA VAL A 110 -15.02 -0.16 -17.17
C VAL A 110 -16.09 -1.23 -17.44
N GLY A 111 -16.64 -1.83 -16.39
CA GLY A 111 -17.76 -2.79 -16.51
C GLY A 111 -17.41 -4.06 -17.30
N SER A 112 -16.26 -4.65 -16.96
CA SER A 112 -15.74 -5.89 -17.54
C SER A 112 -14.84 -6.61 -16.53
N ASP A 113 -13.81 -5.91 -16.05
CA ASP A 113 -12.70 -6.51 -15.33
C ASP A 113 -13.03 -6.65 -13.84
N HIS A 114 -12.75 -7.82 -13.29
CA HIS A 114 -13.03 -8.17 -11.89
C HIS A 114 -12.13 -9.31 -11.41
N VAL A 115 -11.82 -9.32 -10.10
CA VAL A 115 -11.21 -10.48 -9.43
C VAL A 115 -12.28 -11.21 -8.61
N GLU A 116 -12.27 -12.54 -8.63
CA GLU A 116 -13.06 -13.35 -7.70
C GLU A 116 -12.19 -13.86 -6.54
N LEU A 117 -12.41 -13.28 -5.37
CA LEU A 117 -11.63 -13.48 -4.14
C LEU A 117 -12.42 -14.33 -3.14
N SER A 118 -11.75 -15.31 -2.53
CA SER A 118 -12.28 -16.19 -1.48
C SER A 118 -11.43 -16.09 -0.22
N LEU A 119 -12.05 -15.85 0.93
CA LEU A 119 -11.41 -15.72 2.25
C LEU A 119 -11.96 -16.79 3.19
N SER A 120 -11.06 -17.55 3.84
CA SER A 120 -11.42 -18.59 4.81
C SER A 120 -11.02 -18.25 6.24
N ASP A 121 -11.68 -18.88 7.21
CA ASP A 121 -11.19 -18.90 8.59
C ASP A 121 -9.93 -19.79 8.73
N ALA A 122 -9.33 -19.80 9.92
CA ALA A 122 -8.12 -20.59 10.22
C ALA A 122 -8.32 -22.11 10.21
N ARG A 123 -9.56 -22.61 10.09
CA ARG A 123 -9.88 -24.05 9.90
C ARG A 123 -10.03 -24.41 8.43
N GLY A 124 -10.05 -23.41 7.54
CA GLY A 124 -10.21 -23.57 6.10
C GLY A 124 -11.66 -23.45 5.61
N ASP A 125 -12.63 -23.17 6.48
CA ASP A 125 -14.01 -22.89 6.07
C ASP A 125 -14.06 -21.57 5.29
N GLU A 126 -14.61 -21.56 4.07
CA GLU A 126 -14.90 -20.31 3.34
C GLU A 126 -15.92 -19.47 4.14
N LYS A 127 -15.63 -18.18 4.37
CA LYS A 127 -16.51 -17.25 5.13
C LYS A 127 -16.97 -16.06 4.30
N PHE A 128 -16.12 -15.64 3.37
CA PHE A 128 -16.41 -14.57 2.42
C PHE A 128 -15.94 -14.98 1.04
N ARG A 129 -16.76 -14.74 0.02
CA ARG A 129 -16.39 -14.90 -1.39
C ARG A 129 -17.08 -13.81 -2.18
N SER A 130 -16.34 -13.06 -2.99
CA SER A 130 -16.90 -11.98 -3.79
C SER A 130 -16.14 -11.78 -5.09
N LYS A 131 -16.86 -11.37 -6.12
CA LYS A 131 -16.30 -10.56 -7.20
C LYS A 131 -16.10 -9.15 -6.67
N LEU A 132 -14.95 -8.55 -6.93
CA LEU A 132 -14.70 -7.13 -6.70
C LEU A 132 -14.85 -6.40 -8.04
N ASP A 133 -15.70 -5.38 -8.09
CA ASP A 133 -15.74 -4.41 -9.19
C ASP A 133 -14.34 -3.80 -9.37
N TYR A 134 -13.90 -3.59 -10.61
CA TYR A 134 -12.70 -2.79 -10.85
C TYR A 134 -13.06 -1.31 -10.88
N ILE A 135 -13.76 -0.88 -11.93
CA ILE A 135 -14.36 0.45 -12.03
C ILE A 135 -15.63 0.36 -12.87
N SER A 136 -16.68 1.08 -12.46
CA SER A 136 -17.97 1.09 -13.13
C SER A 136 -18.50 2.51 -13.28
N THR A 137 -19.42 2.72 -14.24
CA THR A 137 -20.10 4.01 -14.39
C THR A 137 -21.01 4.28 -13.20
N SER A 138 -20.88 5.45 -12.58
CA SER A 138 -21.73 5.85 -11.46
C SER A 138 -21.92 7.37 -11.39
N ARG A 139 -23.12 7.78 -10.97
CA ARG A 139 -23.49 9.20 -10.77
C ARG A 139 -23.16 9.71 -9.37
N ASP A 140 -22.70 8.83 -8.47
CA ASP A 140 -22.30 9.19 -7.11
C ASP A 140 -20.86 9.75 -7.05
N TRP A 141 -20.10 9.59 -8.14
CA TRP A 141 -18.73 10.07 -8.31
C TRP A 141 -18.68 11.24 -9.32
N ASN A 142 -17.95 12.30 -9.00
CA ASN A 142 -17.87 13.51 -9.82
C ASN A 142 -17.28 13.27 -11.24
N SER A 143 -16.44 12.24 -11.38
CA SER A 143 -15.86 11.81 -12.65
C SER A 143 -16.83 11.06 -13.56
N GLY A 144 -17.96 10.57 -13.03
CA GLY A 144 -18.85 9.62 -13.68
C GLY A 144 -18.45 8.15 -13.51
N TYR A 145 -17.35 7.85 -12.81
CA TYR A 145 -16.78 6.50 -12.65
C TYR A 145 -16.26 6.26 -11.24
N GLY A 146 -16.41 5.05 -10.71
CA GLY A 146 -15.83 4.69 -9.42
C GLY A 146 -15.90 3.20 -9.12
N ASN A 147 -15.24 2.79 -8.03
CA ASN A 147 -15.32 1.42 -7.54
C ASN A 147 -16.66 1.21 -6.82
N LEU A 148 -17.42 0.20 -7.25
CA LEU A 148 -18.73 -0.16 -6.68
C LEU A 148 -18.67 -1.45 -5.82
N GLY A 149 -17.45 -1.92 -5.53
CA GLY A 149 -17.13 -2.88 -4.48
C GLY A 149 -17.68 -4.27 -4.70
N VAL A 150 -18.56 -4.72 -3.78
CA VAL A 150 -19.11 -6.09 -3.71
C VAL A 150 -20.60 -6.18 -4.05
N THR A 151 -21.23 -5.06 -4.42
CA THR A 151 -22.70 -4.98 -4.62
C THR A 151 -23.17 -4.18 -5.83
N GLY A 152 -22.27 -3.49 -6.54
CA GLY A 152 -22.57 -2.79 -7.79
C GLY A 152 -21.46 -2.95 -8.81
N GLY A 153 -21.74 -2.56 -10.06
CA GLY A 153 -20.83 -2.81 -11.18
C GLY A 153 -20.73 -4.31 -11.47
N ASP A 154 -19.51 -4.81 -11.68
CA ASP A 154 -19.24 -6.26 -11.70
C ASP A 154 -19.06 -6.86 -10.28
N GLY A 155 -19.07 -5.99 -9.26
CA GLY A 155 -18.99 -6.34 -7.86
C GLY A 155 -20.17 -7.20 -7.40
N LYS A 156 -19.86 -8.39 -6.89
CA LYS A 156 -20.89 -9.35 -6.46
C LYS A 156 -20.42 -10.25 -5.34
N LEU A 157 -21.01 -10.05 -4.16
CA LEU A 157 -20.93 -10.97 -3.03
C LEU A 157 -21.56 -12.33 -3.39
N LEU A 158 -20.81 -13.41 -3.18
CA LEU A 158 -21.20 -14.80 -3.41
C LEU A 158 -21.36 -15.58 -2.10
N LEU A 159 -20.60 -15.21 -1.07
CA LEU A 159 -20.71 -15.71 0.31
C LEU A 159 -20.27 -14.62 1.30
N GLY A 160 -20.88 -14.59 2.48
CA GLY A 160 -20.61 -13.62 3.55
C GLY A 160 -21.74 -12.59 3.73
N ASP A 161 -21.50 -11.59 4.57
CA ASP A 161 -22.38 -10.42 4.72
C ASP A 161 -21.70 -9.17 4.14
N ALA A 162 -22.44 -8.36 3.38
CA ALA A 162 -21.96 -7.06 2.90
C ALA A 162 -21.72 -6.08 4.07
N GLY A 163 -22.44 -6.25 5.18
CA GLY A 163 -22.25 -5.48 6.41
C GLY A 163 -20.92 -5.73 7.14
N ASP A 164 -20.19 -6.81 6.80
CA ASP A 164 -18.82 -7.05 7.29
C ASP A 164 -17.74 -6.44 6.36
N VAL A 165 -18.10 -5.96 5.17
CA VAL A 165 -17.17 -5.22 4.29
C VAL A 165 -17.09 -3.76 4.75
N VAL A 166 -15.88 -3.31 5.08
CA VAL A 166 -15.61 -1.97 5.61
C VAL A 166 -15.20 -1.00 4.50
N SER A 167 -14.43 -1.48 3.51
CA SER A 167 -14.06 -0.69 2.34
C SER A 167 -13.74 -1.58 1.14
N THR A 168 -13.84 -1.02 -0.05
CA THR A 168 -13.30 -1.54 -1.31
C THR A 168 -12.60 -0.42 -2.06
N GLY A 169 -11.73 -0.76 -3.01
CA GLY A 169 -11.10 0.22 -3.89
C GLY A 169 -10.36 -0.45 -5.04
N SER A 170 -9.92 0.36 -6.00
CA SER A 170 -9.08 -0.08 -7.10
C SER A 170 -8.16 1.04 -7.57
N SER A 171 -6.96 0.67 -8.00
CA SER A 171 -5.96 1.57 -8.59
C SER A 171 -6.54 2.56 -9.62
N LEU A 172 -7.38 2.11 -10.57
CA LEU A 172 -7.97 3.00 -11.57
C LEU A 172 -9.05 3.92 -11.00
N ALA A 173 -9.80 3.49 -9.98
CA ALA A 173 -10.73 4.37 -9.27
C ALA A 173 -9.97 5.41 -8.42
N ASP A 174 -8.81 5.06 -7.85
CA ASP A 174 -7.92 5.98 -7.13
C ASP A 174 -7.34 7.04 -8.08
N ASN A 175 -6.73 6.61 -9.19
CA ASN A 175 -6.17 7.48 -10.23
C ASN A 175 -7.18 8.57 -10.64
N ILE A 176 -8.44 8.18 -10.90
CA ILE A 176 -9.49 9.08 -11.38
C ILE A 176 -10.10 9.95 -10.27
N ASN A 177 -10.34 9.40 -9.07
CA ASN A 177 -11.17 10.06 -8.05
C ASN A 177 -10.41 10.55 -6.80
N VAL A 178 -9.27 9.93 -6.46
CA VAL A 178 -8.41 10.36 -5.34
C VAL A 178 -7.38 11.37 -5.86
N HIS A 179 -6.68 11.03 -6.95
CA HIS A 179 -5.68 11.90 -7.57
C HIS A 179 -6.28 12.88 -8.60
N GLY A 180 -7.55 12.69 -8.97
CA GLY A 180 -8.30 13.59 -9.86
C GLY A 180 -7.97 13.46 -11.35
N TYR A 181 -7.20 12.44 -11.75
CA TYR A 181 -6.74 12.23 -13.12
C TYR A 181 -7.87 11.61 -13.97
N ALA A 182 -8.89 12.40 -14.32
CA ALA A 182 -10.09 11.99 -15.05
C ALA A 182 -9.85 11.71 -16.57
N LEU A 183 -8.82 10.92 -16.87
CA LEU A 183 -8.30 10.64 -18.20
C LEU A 183 -9.06 9.47 -18.86
N THR A 184 -10.20 9.73 -19.49
CA THR A 184 -11.09 8.67 -20.01
C THR A 184 -10.84 8.24 -21.47
N THR A 185 -9.79 8.75 -22.12
CA THR A 185 -9.46 8.46 -23.54
C THR A 185 -8.11 7.73 -23.66
N ASP A 186 -7.05 8.34 -23.14
CA ASP A 186 -5.69 7.82 -23.12
C ASP A 186 -5.16 7.93 -21.69
N SER A 187 -4.40 6.93 -21.22
CA SER A 187 -3.69 7.00 -19.92
C SER A 187 -2.50 7.98 -20.01
N PRO A 188 -1.82 8.34 -18.92
CA PRO A 188 -0.55 9.06 -18.99
C PRO A 188 0.46 8.34 -19.89
N ALA A 189 1.34 9.11 -20.53
CA ALA A 189 2.42 8.58 -21.37
C ALA A 189 3.53 7.98 -20.50
N THR A 190 4.07 6.84 -20.91
CA THR A 190 5.08 6.07 -20.17
C THR A 190 5.88 5.16 -21.11
N ASP A 191 7.04 4.69 -20.66
CA ASP A 191 7.83 3.66 -21.33
C ASP A 191 7.52 2.23 -20.83
N ALA A 192 8.20 1.23 -21.41
CA ALA A 192 8.02 -0.19 -21.11
C ALA A 192 8.48 -0.66 -19.71
N GLN A 193 9.19 0.18 -18.94
CA GLN A 193 9.48 -0.06 -17.51
C GLN A 193 8.41 0.55 -16.59
N TYR A 194 7.48 1.31 -17.16
CA TYR A 194 6.44 2.07 -16.49
C TYR A 194 6.98 3.25 -15.66
N THR A 195 7.98 3.94 -16.20
CA THR A 195 8.54 5.18 -15.61
C THR A 195 7.41 6.19 -15.32
N PRO A 196 7.29 6.71 -14.08
CA PRO A 196 6.24 7.66 -13.70
C PRO A 196 6.16 8.88 -14.61
N ASN A 197 4.94 9.31 -14.92
CA ASN A 197 4.73 10.50 -15.75
C ASN A 197 4.77 11.77 -14.87
N PRO A 198 5.58 12.79 -15.20
CA PRO A 198 5.74 13.98 -14.34
C PRO A 198 4.49 14.88 -14.27
N GLU A 199 3.53 14.76 -15.20
CA GLU A 199 2.23 15.44 -15.12
C GLU A 199 1.22 14.66 -14.25
N TYR A 200 1.44 13.34 -14.07
CA TYR A 200 0.55 12.42 -13.37
C TYR A 200 1.36 11.47 -12.47
N PRO A 201 2.19 11.98 -11.52
CA PRO A 201 3.18 11.17 -10.80
C PRO A 201 2.56 10.05 -9.97
N GLU A 202 1.36 10.28 -9.43
CA GLU A 202 0.61 9.29 -8.64
C GLU A 202 -0.16 8.26 -9.49
N TRP A 203 0.00 8.24 -10.82
CA TRP A 203 -0.73 7.30 -11.67
C TRP A 203 -0.27 5.86 -11.45
N ASN A 204 -1.08 5.09 -10.73
CA ASN A 204 -0.80 3.68 -10.50
C ASN A 204 -1.05 2.86 -11.78
N PHE A 205 0.04 2.50 -12.47
CA PHE A 205 0.00 1.63 -13.66
C PHE A 205 -0.34 0.17 -13.35
N TRP A 206 -0.21 -0.27 -12.08
CA TRP A 206 -0.60 -1.63 -11.68
C TRP A 206 -2.10 -1.75 -11.55
N VAL A 207 -2.67 -2.84 -12.05
CA VAL A 207 -4.05 -3.23 -11.75
C VAL A 207 -4.08 -3.83 -10.35
N GLU A 208 -4.52 -3.01 -9.39
CA GLU A 208 -4.80 -3.40 -8.00
C GLU A 208 -6.30 -3.32 -7.69
N TYR A 209 -6.80 -4.34 -6.99
CA TYR A 209 -8.07 -4.36 -6.26
C TYR A 209 -7.79 -4.43 -4.76
N ARG A 210 -8.59 -3.74 -3.94
CA ARG A 210 -8.47 -3.76 -2.46
C ARG A 210 -9.82 -4.00 -1.80
N VAL A 211 -9.84 -4.76 -0.70
CA VAL A 211 -11.02 -4.94 0.17
C VAL A 211 -10.61 -5.06 1.64
N SER A 212 -11.41 -4.48 2.53
CA SER A 212 -11.29 -4.64 3.99
C SER A 212 -12.52 -5.35 4.54
N VAL A 213 -12.34 -6.47 5.23
CA VAL A 213 -13.42 -7.26 5.85
C VAL A 213 -13.20 -7.37 7.36
N LYS A 214 -14.22 -7.14 8.18
CA LYS A 214 -14.10 -7.25 9.65
C LYS A 214 -13.62 -8.64 10.08
N THR A 215 -12.77 -8.72 11.09
CA THR A 215 -12.32 -10.01 11.63
C THR A 215 -13.46 -10.84 12.24
N SER A 216 -14.57 -10.20 12.63
CA SER A 216 -15.80 -10.84 13.10
C SER A 216 -16.41 -11.83 12.10
N ALA A 217 -16.26 -11.57 10.79
CA ALA A 217 -16.77 -12.45 9.72
C ALA A 217 -16.18 -13.88 9.79
N PHE A 218 -15.00 -14.02 10.37
CA PHE A 218 -14.30 -15.30 10.51
C PHE A 218 -14.59 -16.02 11.84
N GLY A 219 -15.38 -15.40 12.71
CA GLY A 219 -15.79 -15.95 14.01
C GLY A 219 -14.61 -16.21 14.96
N SER A 220 -14.81 -17.08 15.94
CA SER A 220 -13.80 -17.43 16.95
C SER A 220 -12.60 -18.22 16.42
N ALA A 221 -12.63 -18.68 15.16
CA ALA A 221 -11.48 -19.28 14.50
C ALA A 221 -10.48 -18.23 13.97
N GLY A 222 -10.92 -16.98 13.78
CA GLY A 222 -10.11 -15.93 13.16
C GLY A 222 -9.84 -16.19 11.67
N PHE A 223 -9.24 -15.19 11.01
CA PHE A 223 -8.88 -15.27 9.59
C PHE A 223 -7.73 -16.27 9.35
N GLY A 224 -7.85 -17.07 8.29
CA GLY A 224 -6.81 -18.02 7.86
C GLY A 224 -6.07 -17.56 6.61
N ARG A 225 -6.74 -17.63 5.46
CA ARG A 225 -6.13 -17.33 4.15
C ARG A 225 -7.06 -16.58 3.22
N ALA A 226 -6.44 -15.83 2.31
CA ALA A 226 -7.07 -15.35 1.09
C ALA A 226 -6.71 -16.30 -0.07
N SER A 227 -7.58 -16.45 -1.05
CA SER A 227 -7.39 -17.35 -2.20
C SER A 227 -8.15 -16.86 -3.43
N MET A 228 -7.69 -17.29 -4.59
CA MET A 228 -8.24 -16.93 -5.90
C MET A 228 -8.25 -18.18 -6.77
N GLN A 229 -9.31 -18.34 -7.58
CA GLN A 229 -9.46 -19.47 -8.51
C GLN A 229 -9.30 -19.03 -9.97
N PHE A 230 -9.73 -17.79 -10.28
CA PHE A 230 -9.67 -17.23 -11.62
C PHE A 230 -9.31 -15.74 -11.57
N VAL A 231 -8.52 -15.30 -12.54
CA VAL A 231 -8.39 -13.87 -12.93
C VAL A 231 -9.24 -13.59 -14.17
N HIS A 232 -9.82 -12.40 -14.27
CA HIS A 232 -10.51 -11.94 -15.48
C HIS A 232 -10.06 -10.54 -15.90
N ALA A 233 -9.71 -10.39 -17.18
CA ALA A 233 -9.42 -9.11 -17.85
C ALA A 233 -9.83 -9.19 -19.33
N SER A 234 -10.48 -8.17 -19.90
CA SER A 234 -11.05 -8.26 -21.26
C SER A 234 -11.01 -6.94 -22.08
N PRO A 235 -9.94 -6.71 -22.86
CA PRO A 235 -8.40 -8.15 -23.23
C PRO A 235 -7.73 -8.52 -21.90
N SER A 236 -7.12 -9.68 -21.80
CA SER A 236 -5.78 -9.69 -21.22
C SER A 236 -4.76 -9.47 -22.34
N LYS A 237 -3.52 -9.16 -21.99
CA LYS A 237 -2.40 -9.14 -22.95
C LYS A 237 -2.07 -10.54 -23.47
N PHE A 238 -2.51 -11.60 -22.77
CA PHE A 238 -2.33 -12.97 -23.21
C PHE A 238 -3.38 -13.33 -24.27
N GLU A 239 -2.92 -13.66 -25.47
CA GLU A 239 -3.80 -13.97 -26.60
C GLU A 239 -4.90 -14.97 -26.25
N LYS A 240 -6.15 -14.64 -26.63
CA LYS A 240 -7.33 -15.53 -26.54
C LYS A 240 -7.72 -15.94 -25.10
N ALA A 241 -7.09 -15.40 -24.06
CA ALA A 241 -7.29 -15.82 -22.66
C ALA A 241 -7.70 -14.65 -21.75
N ASN A 242 -8.97 -14.23 -21.82
CA ASN A 242 -9.51 -13.18 -20.95
C ASN A 242 -9.74 -13.66 -19.51
N THR A 243 -10.14 -14.93 -19.33
CA THR A 243 -10.16 -15.60 -18.02
C THR A 243 -9.01 -16.59 -17.96
N VAL A 244 -8.25 -16.60 -16.87
CA VAL A 244 -7.20 -17.61 -16.62
C VAL A 244 -7.44 -18.26 -15.26
N GLU A 245 -7.43 -19.60 -15.23
CA GLU A 245 -7.40 -20.38 -13.99
C GLU A 245 -6.04 -20.22 -13.32
N VAL A 246 -6.05 -19.97 -12.01
CA VAL A 246 -4.82 -19.72 -11.24
C VAL A 246 -4.63 -20.72 -10.12
N PHE A 247 -3.37 -21.06 -9.84
CA PHE A 247 -2.95 -21.94 -8.77
C PHE A 247 -1.92 -21.24 -7.88
N PRO A 248 -1.89 -21.51 -6.57
CA PRO A 248 -0.89 -20.94 -5.67
C PRO A 248 0.50 -21.49 -6.02
N GLY A 249 1.52 -20.65 -5.85
CA GLY A 249 2.92 -21.03 -5.97
C GLY A 249 3.82 -19.99 -5.29
N ASP A 250 5.12 -20.28 -5.23
CA ASP A 250 6.09 -19.39 -4.60
C ASP A 250 6.07 -17.99 -5.24
N CYS A 251 6.26 -16.95 -4.45
CA CYS A 251 6.38 -15.61 -5.01
C CYS A 251 7.72 -15.46 -5.76
N PRO A 252 7.72 -14.90 -6.98
CA PRO A 252 8.96 -14.58 -7.68
C PRO A 252 9.84 -13.69 -6.80
N THR A 253 11.05 -14.15 -6.49
CA THR A 253 12.07 -13.30 -5.89
C THR A 253 12.46 -12.21 -6.89
N PRO A 254 12.69 -10.96 -6.44
CA PRO A 254 13.36 -9.97 -7.28
C PRO A 254 14.73 -10.52 -7.68
N THR A 255 14.89 -10.85 -8.96
CA THR A 255 16.20 -11.21 -9.51
C THR A 255 17.00 -9.93 -9.74
N SER A 256 18.29 -9.93 -9.40
CA SER A 256 19.17 -8.75 -9.48
C SER A 256 19.57 -8.36 -10.92
N GLY A 257 18.65 -8.49 -11.88
CA GLY A 257 18.83 -8.17 -13.29
C GLY A 257 17.78 -7.17 -13.77
N SER A 258 18.10 -6.46 -14.86
CA SER A 258 17.34 -5.31 -15.36
C SER A 258 16.04 -5.67 -16.12
N GLY A 259 15.23 -6.56 -15.57
CA GLY A 259 13.88 -6.85 -16.04
C GLY A 259 12.84 -6.17 -15.15
N PRO A 260 11.68 -5.76 -15.68
CA PRO A 260 10.58 -5.27 -14.83
C PRO A 260 10.14 -6.40 -13.89
N THR A 261 10.01 -6.10 -12.60
CA THR A 261 9.51 -7.09 -11.64
C THR A 261 8.05 -7.45 -11.97
N PRO A 262 7.61 -8.70 -11.74
CA PRO A 262 6.23 -9.11 -12.04
C PRO A 262 5.19 -8.51 -11.08
N PHE A 263 5.65 -7.98 -9.93
CA PHE A 263 4.88 -7.26 -8.91
C PHE A 263 5.74 -6.11 -8.36
N PRO A 264 5.15 -5.02 -7.83
CA PRO A 264 5.92 -3.92 -7.24
C PRO A 264 6.62 -4.38 -5.95
N ALA A 265 7.71 -3.72 -5.53
CA ALA A 265 8.44 -4.10 -4.32
C ALA A 265 7.52 -4.04 -3.08
N CYS A 266 6.84 -2.91 -2.89
CA CYS A 266 5.75 -2.74 -1.92
C CYS A 266 4.36 -2.80 -2.56
N VAL A 267 3.33 -2.99 -1.74
CA VAL A 267 1.92 -2.73 -2.09
C VAL A 267 1.42 -1.61 -1.19
N ARG A 268 0.71 -0.62 -1.74
CA ARG A 268 0.06 0.45 -0.96
C ARG A 268 -1.10 -0.14 -0.16
N ALA A 269 -0.80 -0.59 1.06
CA ALA A 269 -1.79 -1.15 2.00
C ALA A 269 -2.84 -0.11 2.47
N ASP A 270 -2.52 1.18 2.30
CA ASP A 270 -3.39 2.34 2.51
C ASP A 270 -3.05 3.43 1.49
N LEU A 271 -4.00 4.35 1.27
CA LEU A 271 -3.72 5.70 0.75
C LEU A 271 -3.41 6.70 1.88
N ASP A 272 -3.89 6.42 3.10
CA ASP A 272 -3.70 7.24 4.31
C ASP A 272 -2.36 6.96 5.04
N THR A 273 -1.59 5.94 4.62
CA THR A 273 -0.25 5.67 5.16
C THR A 273 0.81 6.11 4.16
N GLU A 274 1.64 7.07 4.56
CA GLU A 274 2.91 7.41 3.91
C GLU A 274 3.90 6.24 4.01
N CYS A 275 3.71 5.22 3.18
CA CYS A 275 4.83 4.46 2.66
C CYS A 275 5.63 5.43 1.77
N GLY A 276 6.86 5.75 2.14
CA GLY A 276 7.80 6.51 1.31
C GLY A 276 8.05 5.81 -0.04
N GLU A 277 8.80 6.47 -0.93
CA GLU A 277 8.94 6.01 -2.31
C GLU A 277 9.33 4.52 -2.37
N CYS A 278 8.55 3.81 -3.17
CA CYS A 278 8.59 2.36 -3.25
C CYS A 278 9.63 1.94 -4.28
N ASP A 279 10.88 2.23 -3.96
CA ASP A 279 12.07 1.93 -4.74
C ASP A 279 12.18 0.43 -5.08
N ALA A 280 13.05 0.12 -6.04
CA ALA A 280 13.32 -1.26 -6.46
C ALA A 280 13.76 -2.18 -5.29
N ASP A 281 14.40 -1.61 -4.27
CA ASP A 281 14.88 -2.31 -3.07
C ASP A 281 13.87 -2.34 -1.91
N GLY A 282 12.71 -1.67 -2.02
CA GLY A 282 11.62 -1.73 -1.05
C GLY A 282 11.12 -0.38 -0.54
N CYS A 283 10.31 -0.41 0.53
CA CYS A 283 9.76 0.80 1.16
C CYS A 283 10.82 1.48 2.03
N SER A 284 11.64 2.32 1.41
CA SER A 284 12.39 3.37 2.09
C SER A 284 11.40 4.30 2.80
N ARG A 285 11.34 4.28 4.14
CA ARG A 285 10.92 5.49 4.85
C ARG A 285 12.17 6.36 4.92
N GLU A 286 12.13 7.52 4.28
CA GLU A 286 13.17 8.53 4.51
C GLU A 286 13.18 8.86 6.00
N GLU A 287 14.30 8.57 6.66
CA GLU A 287 14.60 9.12 7.98
C GLU A 287 14.93 10.60 7.72
N GLY A 288 13.87 11.42 7.74
CA GLY A 288 13.88 12.78 7.18
C GLY A 288 15.11 13.56 7.61
N GLU A 289 15.82 14.10 6.61
CA GLU A 289 17.10 14.78 6.83
C GLU A 289 16.94 15.89 7.90
N PRO A 290 17.92 16.03 8.82
CA PRO A 290 17.85 17.07 9.85
C PRO A 290 17.84 18.45 9.19
N ASP A 291 16.74 19.18 9.38
CA ASP A 291 16.45 20.47 8.76
C ASP A 291 17.65 21.43 8.80
N PRO A 292 18.30 21.71 7.66
CA PRO A 292 19.45 22.61 7.59
C PRO A 292 19.05 24.09 7.58
N GLY A 293 17.76 24.42 7.75
CA GLY A 293 17.19 25.76 7.65
C GLY A 293 16.96 26.51 8.96
N ALA A 294 17.18 25.88 10.12
CA ALA A 294 17.02 26.54 11.42
C ALA A 294 18.22 27.43 11.80
N ASP A 295 17.93 28.68 12.14
CA ASP A 295 18.83 29.70 12.68
C ASP A 295 20.12 30.05 11.89
N SER A 296 19.95 30.98 10.94
CA SER A 296 21.00 31.93 10.55
C SER A 296 20.44 33.37 10.62
N PRO A 297 20.64 34.09 11.75
CA PRO A 297 20.14 35.46 11.89
C PRO A 297 20.89 36.44 10.99
N ASN A 298 20.15 37.40 10.44
CA ASN A 298 20.68 38.43 9.53
C ASN A 298 21.45 39.50 10.34
N PRO A 299 22.72 39.83 10.03
CA PRO A 299 23.59 40.57 10.95
C PRO A 299 23.43 42.10 10.85
N LEU A 300 22.39 42.65 11.49
CA LEU A 300 22.25 44.10 11.77
C LEU A 300 21.50 44.36 13.09
N ASP A 301 22.22 44.32 14.21
CA ASP A 301 21.93 45.11 15.42
C ASP A 301 23.21 45.25 16.27
N ASP A 302 23.33 46.33 17.04
CA ASP A 302 24.53 46.68 17.82
C ASP A 302 24.66 45.87 19.14
N PRO A 303 25.89 45.69 19.68
CA PRO A 303 26.13 44.76 20.78
C PRO A 303 25.70 45.29 22.17
N ASP A 304 24.96 44.46 22.91
CA ASP A 304 24.74 44.62 24.35
C ASP A 304 25.95 44.05 25.14
N PRO A 305 26.70 44.86 25.92
CA PRO A 305 27.87 44.44 26.66
C PRO A 305 27.55 43.81 28.03
N SER A 306 26.60 42.87 28.10
CA SER A 306 26.22 42.20 29.37
C SER A 306 25.99 40.68 29.28
N GLY A 307 26.76 39.98 28.45
CA GLY A 307 26.74 38.52 28.38
C GLY A 307 27.29 37.86 29.66
N SER A 308 26.41 37.50 30.60
CA SER A 308 26.77 36.65 31.74
C SER A 308 26.76 35.18 31.33
N GLU A 309 27.94 34.58 31.21
CA GLU A 309 28.07 33.13 30.96
C GLU A 309 27.48 32.34 32.15
N GLU A 310 26.55 31.41 31.86
CA GLU A 310 26.01 30.49 32.84
C GLU A 310 27.02 29.37 33.13
N CYS A 311 27.27 29.10 34.41
CA CYS A 311 28.23 28.12 34.88
C CYS A 311 27.57 27.11 35.84
N THR A 312 28.12 25.89 35.89
CA THR A 312 27.59 24.81 36.75
C THR A 312 28.52 24.43 37.89
N ARG A 313 29.78 24.87 37.82
CA ARG A 313 30.86 24.63 38.79
C ARG A 313 31.97 25.65 38.57
N SER A 314 32.78 25.91 39.59
CA SER A 314 33.83 26.94 39.57
C SER A 314 34.94 26.74 38.53
N GLY A 315 35.04 25.55 37.91
CA GLY A 315 35.98 25.25 36.83
C GLY A 315 35.45 25.54 35.42
N ASP A 316 34.21 25.98 35.28
CA ASP A 316 33.65 26.44 33.99
C ASP A 316 33.99 27.92 33.72
N CYS A 317 34.38 28.67 34.76
CA CYS A 317 34.75 30.09 34.68
C CYS A 317 36.24 30.29 34.36
N GLY A 318 36.58 31.49 33.87
CA GLY A 318 37.97 31.91 33.64
C GLY A 318 38.84 31.93 34.91
N PRO A 319 40.18 31.93 34.78
CA PRO A 319 41.12 31.69 35.89
C PRO A 319 41.16 32.78 36.99
N SER A 320 40.41 33.88 36.83
CA SER A 320 40.24 34.97 37.79
C SER A 320 38.82 35.05 38.37
N ALA A 321 37.97 34.05 38.12
CA ALA A 321 36.57 34.03 38.53
C ALA A 321 36.14 32.70 39.17
N PHE A 322 35.03 32.72 39.90
CA PHE A 322 34.34 31.57 40.45
C PHE A 322 32.85 31.59 40.05
N CYS A 323 32.20 30.43 40.08
CA CYS A 323 30.77 30.31 39.83
C CYS A 323 29.99 30.58 41.13
N ASP A 324 29.04 31.52 41.11
CA ASP A 324 28.21 31.90 42.26
C ASP A 324 26.99 30.98 42.46
N GLU A 325 26.24 31.18 43.56
CA GLU A 325 25.01 30.41 43.85
C GLU A 325 23.86 30.69 42.85
N GLY A 326 23.98 31.72 42.01
CA GLY A 326 23.07 32.05 40.92
C GLY A 326 23.47 31.45 39.57
N GLY A 327 24.55 30.64 39.52
CA GLY A 327 25.05 30.02 38.30
C GLY A 327 25.79 30.98 37.36
N ARG A 328 26.44 32.03 37.89
CA ARG A 328 27.14 33.05 37.10
C ARG A 328 28.61 33.17 37.50
N CYS A 329 29.48 33.45 36.53
CA CYS A 329 30.89 33.72 36.82
C CYS A 329 31.07 35.13 37.42
N ALA A 330 31.67 35.19 38.62
CA ALA A 330 32.03 36.42 39.33
C ALA A 330 33.54 36.44 39.63
N GLU A 331 34.19 37.61 39.52
CA GLU A 331 35.62 37.75 39.83
C GLU A 331 35.92 37.67 41.35
N PHE A 332 37.17 37.35 41.70
CA PHE A 332 37.66 37.22 43.09
C PHE A 332 37.87 38.56 43.82
#